data_AF-A0A0B6ZS45-F1
#
_entry.id   AF-A0A0B6ZS45-F1
#
_cell.length_a   1.000
_cell.length_b   1.000
_cell.length_c   1.000
_cell.angle_alpha   90.00
_cell.angle_beta   90.00
_cell.angle_gamma   90.00
#
_symmetry.space_group_name_H-M   'P 1'
#
loop_
_entity.id
_entity.type
_entity.pdbx_description
1 polymer ?
#
loop_
_entity_poly.entity_id
_entity_poly.type
_entity_poly.pdbx_seq_one_letter_code
_entity_poly.pdbx_strand_id
1 'polypeptide(L)'
;VPTKHSVVCIKHFQDEEVITVKTFRDSAGTEHTVQRRPVLKQDAYPTIFPGLPSYLSAESQSLMKRNDPNQRAVEVKKRHDNAVLEWLETDLVSDW
;
A
#
# COMPACT_ATOMS: atom_id res chain seq x y z
N VAL A 1 10.69 -15.98 22.38
CA VAL A 1 9.24 -15.66 22.49
C VAL A 1 9.10 -14.31 23.16
N PRO A 2 8.29 -13.37 22.63
CA PRO A 2 8.07 -12.07 23.25
C PRO A 2 7.44 -12.19 24.63
N THR A 3 7.85 -11.34 25.56
CA THR A 3 7.30 -11.25 26.92
C THR A 3 6.53 -9.92 27.10
N LYS A 4 5.84 -9.73 28.22
CA LYS A 4 5.14 -8.47 28.56
C LYS A 4 6.07 -7.24 28.54
N HIS A 5 7.36 -7.43 28.77
CA HIS A 5 8.37 -6.37 28.79
C HIS A 5 9.14 -6.25 27.47
N SER A 6 8.87 -7.12 26.51
CA SER A 6 9.46 -7.02 25.19
C SER A 6 8.82 -5.85 24.45
N VAL A 7 9.64 -4.84 24.16
CA VAL A 7 9.26 -3.65 23.40
C VAL A 7 10.12 -3.52 22.16
N VAL A 8 9.59 -2.88 21.14
CA VAL A 8 10.31 -2.57 19.89
C VAL A 8 10.31 -1.07 19.67
N CYS A 9 11.39 -0.57 19.07
CA CYS A 9 11.50 0.85 18.72
C CYS A 9 10.51 1.22 17.62
N ILE A 10 10.11 2.50 17.58
CA ILE A 10 9.16 3.04 16.57
C ILE A 10 9.64 2.84 15.12
N LYS A 11 10.95 2.71 14.91
CA LYS A 11 11.60 2.46 13.61
C LYS A 11 11.19 1.14 12.95
N HIS A 12 10.56 0.24 13.71
CA HIS A 12 10.10 -1.04 13.20
C HIS A 12 8.67 -0.99 12.61
N PHE A 13 8.01 0.16 12.69
CA PHE A 13 6.65 0.39 12.17
C PHE A 13 6.69 1.28 10.94
N GLN A 14 5.64 1.20 10.11
CA GLN A 14 5.46 2.11 9.00
C GLN A 14 5.01 3.49 9.51
N ASP A 15 5.38 4.56 8.83
CA ASP A 15 5.01 5.92 9.24
C ASP A 15 3.48 6.12 9.29
N GLU A 16 2.75 5.43 8.41
CA GLU A 16 1.29 5.41 8.37
C GLU A 16 0.66 4.85 9.65
N GLU A 17 1.37 4.00 10.39
CA GLU A 17 0.91 3.37 11.62
C GLU A 17 1.16 4.25 12.86
N VAL A 18 1.94 5.32 12.70
CA VAL A 18 2.32 6.24 13.78
C VAL A 18 1.45 7.49 13.75
N ILE A 19 0.68 7.71 14.81
CA ILE A 19 -0.15 8.90 14.99
C ILE A 19 0.67 9.98 15.71
N THR A 20 1.10 10.99 14.98
CA THR A 20 1.83 12.17 15.51
C THR A 20 0.93 13.39 15.72
N VAL A 21 -0.29 13.34 15.18
CA VAL A 21 -1.21 14.48 15.11
C VAL A 21 -2.56 14.11 15.70
N LYS A 22 -3.19 15.07 16.38
CA LYS A 22 -4.58 14.97 16.84
C LYS A 22 -5.40 16.08 16.19
N THR A 23 -6.50 15.70 15.54
CA THR A 23 -7.52 16.63 15.08
C THR A 23 -8.64 16.74 16.11
N PHE A 24 -9.16 17.94 16.31
CA PHE A 24 -10.37 18.17 17.10
C PHE A 24 -11.17 19.32 16.49
N ARG A 25 -12.48 19.33 16.71
CA ARG A 25 -13.36 20.41 16.26
C ARG A 25 -13.71 21.31 17.42
N ASP A 26 -13.61 22.62 17.19
CA ASP A 26 -14.06 23.61 18.15
C ASP A 26 -15.60 23.76 18.09
N SER A 27 -16.17 24.42 19.09
CA SER A 27 -17.58 24.77 19.19
C SER A 27 -18.11 25.59 17.99
N ALA A 28 -17.23 26.35 17.33
CA ALA A 28 -17.52 27.09 16.10
C ALA A 28 -17.48 26.23 14.82
N GLY A 29 -17.15 24.93 14.92
CA GLY A 29 -17.07 24.01 13.79
C GLY A 29 -15.73 24.01 13.05
N THR A 30 -14.77 24.85 13.45
CA THR A 30 -13.41 24.88 12.90
C THR A 30 -12.62 23.65 13.32
N GLU A 31 -11.94 23.00 12.37
CA GLU A 31 -11.05 21.87 12.65
C GLU A 31 -9.64 22.35 12.98
N HIS A 32 -9.13 21.92 14.11
CA HIS A 32 -7.79 22.23 14.59
C HIS A 32 -6.93 20.98 14.64
N THR A 33 -5.68 21.16 14.23
CA THR A 33 -4.70 20.08 14.12
C THR A 33 -3.53 20.42 15.04
N VAL A 34 -3.29 19.59 16.05
CA VAL A 34 -2.23 19.80 17.04
C VAL A 34 -1.27 18.62 17.04
N GLN A 35 0.03 18.92 17.09
CA GLN A 35 1.05 17.89 17.22
C GLN A 35 1.06 17.32 18.65
N ARG A 36 1.20 16.00 18.76
CA ARG A 36 1.27 15.28 20.03
C ARG A 36 2.45 14.32 20.06
N ARG A 37 2.70 13.73 21.23
CA ARG A 37 3.64 12.60 21.32
C ARG A 37 3.19 11.48 20.39
N PRO A 38 4.11 10.86 19.61
CA PRO A 38 3.79 9.74 18.74
C PRO A 38 3.12 8.61 19.50
N VAL A 39 2.03 8.10 18.96
CA VAL A 39 1.30 6.93 19.48
C VAL A 39 1.02 5.98 18.32
N LEU A 40 1.17 4.68 18.55
CA LEU A 40 0.84 3.68 17.55
C LEU A 40 -0.69 3.55 17.38
N LYS A 41 -1.15 3.27 16.16
CA LYS A 41 -2.52 2.79 15.94
C LYS A 41 -2.77 1.50 16.73
N GLN A 42 -4.02 1.25 17.11
CA GLN A 42 -4.40 0.08 17.92
C GLN A 42 -4.00 -1.24 17.26
N ASP A 43 -4.10 -1.33 15.93
CA ASP A 43 -3.81 -2.52 15.15
C ASP A 43 -2.45 -2.44 14.42
N ALA A 44 -1.56 -1.53 14.84
CA ALA A 44 -0.22 -1.41 14.27
C ALA A 44 0.64 -2.63 14.63
N TYR A 45 1.38 -3.16 13.65
CA TYR A 45 2.28 -4.28 13.86
C TYR A 45 3.67 -3.98 13.28
N PRO A 46 4.75 -4.40 13.96
CA PRO A 46 6.10 -4.10 13.49
C PRO A 46 6.44 -4.99 12.29
N THR A 47 6.89 -4.39 11.20
CA THR A 47 7.11 -5.05 9.90
C THR A 47 8.51 -4.88 9.35
N ILE A 48 9.24 -3.87 9.83
CA ILE A 48 10.58 -3.54 9.36
C ILE A 48 11.61 -4.21 10.28
N PHE A 49 12.09 -5.39 9.90
CA PHE A 49 13.19 -6.07 10.58
C PHE A 49 14.26 -6.51 9.58
N PRO A 50 15.55 -6.45 9.95
CA PRO A 50 16.62 -6.93 9.09
C PRO A 50 16.53 -8.45 8.90
N GLY A 51 16.81 -8.92 7.68
CA GLY A 51 16.81 -10.35 7.35
C GLY A 51 15.43 -10.99 7.21
N LEU A 52 14.36 -10.20 7.17
CA LEU A 52 13.03 -10.70 6.84
C LEU A 52 12.98 -11.04 5.34
N PRO A 53 12.44 -12.21 4.95
CA PRO A 53 12.21 -12.51 3.54
C PRO A 53 11.31 -11.46 2.88
N SER A 54 11.58 -11.12 1.62
CA SER A 54 10.87 -10.05 0.89
C SER A 54 9.36 -10.26 0.76
N TYR A 55 8.91 -11.51 0.79
CA TYR A 55 7.49 -11.85 0.77
C TYR A 55 6.79 -11.68 2.13
N LEU A 56 7.55 -11.49 3.21
CA LEU A 56 7.07 -11.20 4.57
C LEU A 56 7.33 -9.74 4.99
N SER A 57 8.23 -9.01 4.33
CA SER A 57 8.45 -7.58 4.59
C SER A 57 7.23 -6.81 4.08
N ALA A 58 6.41 -6.34 5.00
CA ALA A 58 5.08 -5.78 4.74
C ALA A 58 5.08 -4.40 4.04
N GLU A 59 6.16 -4.01 3.38
CA GLU A 59 6.19 -2.84 2.48
C GLU A 59 5.18 -2.98 1.32
N SER A 60 4.59 -4.16 1.10
CA SER A 60 3.69 -4.44 -0.03
C SER A 60 2.25 -4.84 0.34
N GLN A 61 1.95 -5.24 1.58
CA GLN A 61 0.65 -5.86 1.89
C GLN A 61 -0.45 -4.85 2.23
N SER A 62 -0.13 -3.69 2.79
CA SER A 62 -1.09 -2.58 2.96
C SER A 62 -1.23 -1.71 1.71
N LEU A 63 -0.18 -1.65 0.87
CA LEU A 63 -0.11 -0.76 -0.29
C LEU A 63 -0.68 -1.38 -1.58
N MET A 64 -0.65 -2.70 -1.74
CA MET A 64 -1.27 -3.35 -2.88
C MET A 64 -2.73 -3.69 -2.61
N LYS A 65 -3.55 -2.65 -2.44
CA LYS A 65 -5.01 -2.83 -2.59
C LYS A 65 -5.25 -3.39 -3.98
N ARG A 66 -5.89 -4.56 -4.03
CA ARG A 66 -6.30 -5.17 -5.30
C ARG A 66 -7.15 -4.16 -6.06
N ASN A 67 -6.77 -3.84 -7.29
CA ASN A 67 -7.56 -2.96 -8.17
C ASN A 67 -9.00 -3.47 -8.27
N ASP A 68 -9.93 -2.52 -8.39
CA ASP A 68 -11.35 -2.80 -8.56
C ASP A 68 -11.56 -3.82 -9.68
N PRO A 69 -12.48 -4.80 -9.52
CA PRO A 69 -12.70 -5.83 -10.52
C PRO A 69 -12.99 -5.28 -11.92
N ASN A 70 -13.74 -4.17 -12.03
CA ASN A 70 -14.09 -3.57 -13.31
C ASN A 70 -12.88 -2.91 -13.95
N GLN A 71 -12.07 -2.18 -13.17
CA GLN A 71 -10.82 -1.58 -13.65
C GLN A 71 -9.86 -2.66 -14.17
N ARG A 72 -9.71 -3.76 -13.41
CA ARG A 72 -8.87 -4.88 -13.83
C ARG A 72 -9.39 -5.54 -15.11
N ALA A 73 -10.71 -5.70 -15.25
CA ALA A 73 -11.31 -6.29 -16.45
C ALA A 73 -11.04 -5.44 -17.70
N VAL A 74 -11.20 -4.11 -17.60
CA VAL A 74 -10.89 -3.17 -18.68
C VAL A 74 -9.43 -3.24 -19.08
N GLU A 75 -8.52 -3.27 -18.11
CA GLU A 75 -7.09 -3.32 -18.37
C GLU A 75 -6.65 -4.62 -19.04
N VAL A 76 -7.22 -5.76 -18.62
CA VAL A 76 -6.99 -7.07 -19.26
C VAL A 76 -7.46 -7.05 -20.70
N LYS A 77 -8.65 -6.51 -20.98
CA LYS A 77 -9.17 -6.38 -22.34
C LYS A 77 -8.25 -5.51 -23.20
N LYS A 78 -7.85 -4.33 -22.70
CA LYS A 78 -6.93 -3.44 -23.40
C LYS A 78 -5.60 -4.12 -23.72
N ARG A 79 -5.03 -4.90 -22.78
CA ARG A 79 -3.80 -5.65 -23.00
C ARG A 79 -3.94 -6.69 -24.10
N HIS A 80 -5.08 -7.38 -24.14
CA HIS A 80 -5.41 -8.32 -25.21
C HIS A 80 -5.57 -7.62 -26.57
N ASP A 81 -6.37 -6.56 -26.63
CA ASP A 81 -6.63 -5.81 -27.86
C ASP A 81 -5.31 -5.26 -28.45
N ASN A 82 -4.42 -4.73 -27.61
CA ASN A 82 -3.10 -4.26 -28.03
C ASN A 82 -2.22 -5.39 -28.60
N ALA A 83 -2.21 -6.56 -27.96
CA ALA A 83 -1.44 -7.71 -28.43
C ALA A 83 -1.97 -8.24 -29.77
N VAL A 84 -3.29 -8.20 -29.98
CA VAL A 84 -3.92 -8.55 -31.26
C VAL A 84 -3.53 -7.56 -32.35
N LEU A 85 -3.53 -6.25 -32.07
CA LEU A 85 -3.10 -5.23 -33.03
C LEU A 85 -1.64 -5.40 -33.43
N GLU A 86 -0.74 -5.61 -32.46
CA GLU A 86 0.68 -5.87 -32.72
C GLU A 86 0.88 -7.12 -33.59
N TRP A 87 0.11 -8.18 -33.32
CA TRP A 87 0.14 -9.38 -34.14
C TRP A 87 -0.34 -9.12 -35.58
N LEU A 88 -1.44 -8.37 -35.76
CA LEU A 88 -1.95 -8.02 -37.09
C LEU A 88 -1.00 -7.11 -37.88
N GLU A 89 -0.30 -6.19 -37.21
CA GLU A 89 0.70 -5.33 -37.85
C GLU A 89 1.91 -6.12 -38.35
N THR A 90 2.22 -7.24 -37.70
CA THR A 90 3.36 -8.11 -38.07
C THR A 90 2.97 -9.22 -39.05
N ASP A 91 1.67 -9.51 -39.21
CA ASP A 91 1.13 -10.52 -40.14
C ASP A 91 1.01 -9.98 -41.57
N LEU A 92 2.15 -9.60 -42.16
CA LEU A 92 2.24 -9.27 -43.58
C LEU A 92 2.48 -10.55 -44.38
N VAL A 93 1.45 -11.02 -45.08
CA VAL A 93 1.61 -12.05 -46.11
C VAL A 93 2.45 -11.46 -47.24
N SER A 94 3.67 -11.97 -47.42
CA SER A 94 4.47 -11.64 -48.59
C SER A 94 3.80 -12.24 -49.82
N ASP A 95 3.25 -11.41 -50.68
CA ASP A 95 2.76 -11.82 -52.00
C ASP A 95 3.97 -12.23 -52.86
N TRP A 96 4.15 -13.54 -53.03
CA TRP A 96 5.08 -14.14 -53.99
C TRP A 96 4.38 -14.40 -55.31
#